data_AF-A0A1G6PXY9-F1
#
_entry.id   AF-A0A1G6PXY9-F1
#
_cell.length_a   1.000
_cell.length_b   1.000
_cell.length_c   1.000
_cell.angle_alpha   90.00
_cell.angle_beta   90.00
_cell.angle_gamma   90.00
#
_symmetry.space_group_name_H-M   'P 1'
#
loop_
_entity.id
_entity.type
_entity.pdbx_description
1 polymer ?
#
loop_
_entity_poly.entity_id
_entity_poly.type
_entity_poly.pdbx_seq_one_letter_code
_entity_poly.pdbx_strand_id
1 'polypeptide(L)'
;MNRGKKFFAGAVYVLALVAITHFVIHPATSSWYAKQEATASGYAVLAGEYVTLPPALQAAIRDRLQKGYLSNQDVWDSVGEIADLRPVQVSPAPDYGDAREPYNDFLWRSIRGEPLESKAKDTLISQVQ
;
A
#
# COMPACT_ATOMS: atom_id res chain seq x y z
N MET A 1 32.22 16.98 -39.79
CA MET A 1 31.05 16.08 -39.77
C MET A 1 30.97 15.34 -38.42
N ASN A 2 30.57 16.01 -37.31
CA ASN A 2 30.58 15.35 -35.99
C ASN A 2 29.59 15.90 -34.95
N ARG A 3 28.79 16.93 -35.27
CA ARG A 3 27.80 17.50 -34.33
C ARG A 3 26.49 16.70 -34.32
N GLY A 4 25.99 16.29 -35.50
CA GLY A 4 24.74 15.53 -35.61
C GLY A 4 24.71 14.19 -34.86
N LYS A 5 25.83 13.45 -34.86
CA LYS A 5 25.95 12.18 -34.12
C LYS A 5 25.90 12.35 -32.59
N LYS A 6 26.40 13.47 -32.05
CA LYS A 6 26.39 13.78 -30.61
C LYS A 6 24.99 14.17 -30.12
N PHE A 7 24.25 14.94 -30.92
CA PHE A 7 22.85 15.26 -30.63
C PHE A 7 21.95 14.02 -30.70
N PHE A 8 22.15 13.14 -31.68
CA PHE A 8 21.40 11.89 -31.79
C PHE A 8 21.70 10.94 -30.62
N ALA A 9 22.97 10.80 -30.24
CA ALA A 9 23.35 9.99 -29.07
C ALA A 9 22.80 10.55 -27.75
N GLY A 10 22.79 11.88 -27.58
CA GLY A 10 22.17 12.54 -26.42
C GLY A 10 20.66 12.33 -26.36
N ALA A 11 19.96 12.44 -27.49
CA ALA A 11 18.52 12.19 -27.58
C ALA A 11 18.18 10.72 -27.28
N VAL A 12 18.96 9.77 -27.80
CA VAL A 12 18.81 8.33 -27.50
C VAL A 12 19.05 8.06 -26.02
N TYR A 13 20.04 8.70 -25.39
CA TYR A 13 20.31 8.53 -23.97
C TYR A 13 19.17 9.05 -23.09
N VAL A 14 18.60 10.22 -23.43
CA VAL A 14 17.44 10.78 -22.72
C VAL A 14 16.21 9.89 -22.91
N LEU A 15 15.93 9.45 -24.13
CA LEU A 15 14.81 8.55 -24.42
C LEU A 15 14.97 7.19 -23.72
N ALA A 16 16.19 6.64 -23.69
CA ALA A 16 16.49 5.42 -22.95
C ALA A 16 16.31 5.61 -21.45
N LEU A 17 16.75 6.75 -20.88
CA LEU A 17 16.55 7.05 -19.47
C LEU A 17 15.06 7.18 -19.13
N VAL A 18 14.28 7.92 -19.94
CA VAL A 18 12.83 8.02 -19.77
C VAL A 18 12.16 6.66 -19.90
N ALA A 19 12.54 5.84 -20.88
CA ALA A 19 12.00 4.50 -21.05
C ALA A 19 12.34 3.59 -19.85
N ILE A 20 13.57 3.62 -19.34
CA ILE A 20 13.98 2.84 -18.17
C ILE A 20 13.21 3.32 -16.92
N THR A 21 13.11 4.63 -16.70
CA THR A 21 12.36 5.17 -15.57
C THR A 21 10.89 4.77 -15.66
N HIS A 22 10.27 4.84 -16.83
CA HIS A 22 8.84 4.64 -16.98
C HIS A 22 8.41 3.16 -17.10
N PHE A 23 9.21 2.31 -17.75
CA PHE A 23 8.90 0.90 -17.99
C PHE A 23 9.53 -0.06 -16.99
N VAL A 24 10.62 0.33 -16.31
CA VAL A 24 11.32 -0.55 -15.36
C VAL A 24 11.19 -0.04 -13.94
N ILE A 25 11.57 1.21 -13.69
CA ILE A 25 11.60 1.75 -12.33
C ILE A 25 10.18 2.01 -11.83
N HIS A 26 9.31 2.68 -12.61
CA HIS A 26 7.96 3.04 -12.14
C HIS A 26 7.10 1.81 -11.76
N PRO A 27 7.03 0.72 -12.57
CA PRO A 27 6.28 -0.48 -12.18
C PRO A 27 6.93 -1.24 -11.02
N ALA A 28 8.26 -1.28 -10.97
CA ALA A 28 8.98 -1.92 -9.87
C ALA A 28 8.72 -1.18 -8.54
N THR A 29 8.74 0.15 -8.58
CA THR A 29 8.51 1.00 -7.40
C THR A 29 7.05 0.93 -6.94
N SER A 30 6.07 0.94 -7.86
CA SER A 30 4.66 0.78 -7.51
C SER A 30 4.38 -0.60 -6.90
N SER A 31 4.95 -1.66 -7.47
CA SER A 31 4.81 -3.01 -6.92
C SER A 31 5.54 -3.20 -5.59
N TRP A 32 6.68 -2.54 -5.39
CA TRP A 32 7.42 -2.58 -4.13
C TRP A 32 6.67 -1.84 -3.02
N TYR A 33 6.15 -0.64 -3.32
CA TYR A 33 5.34 0.13 -2.38
C TYR A 33 4.04 -0.62 -2.00
N ALA A 34 3.38 -1.26 -2.97
CA ALA A 34 2.20 -2.08 -2.71
C ALA A 34 2.48 -3.31 -1.82
N LYS A 35 3.72 -3.81 -1.81
CA LYS A 35 4.15 -4.96 -1.01
C LYS A 35 4.54 -4.60 0.43
N GLN A 36 4.72 -3.32 0.74
CA GLN A 36 4.99 -2.88 2.11
C GLN A 36 3.79 -3.08 3.00
N GLU A 37 4.02 -3.21 4.30
CA GLU A 37 2.95 -3.28 5.28
C GLU A 37 2.03 -2.06 5.18
N ALA A 38 0.74 -2.30 5.31
CA ALA A 38 -0.28 -1.28 5.27
C ALA A 38 -0.06 -0.20 6.34
N THR A 39 -0.41 1.02 6.00
CA THR A 39 -0.37 2.14 6.95
C THR A 39 -1.49 2.03 7.98
N ALA A 40 -1.38 2.76 9.09
CA ALA A 40 -2.43 2.85 10.11
C ALA A 40 -3.80 3.22 9.52
N SER A 41 -3.83 4.12 8.53
CA SER A 41 -5.07 4.49 7.84
C SER A 41 -5.72 3.34 7.06
N GLY A 42 -4.92 2.46 6.45
CA GLY A 42 -5.42 1.28 5.75
C GLY A 42 -6.04 0.26 6.71
N TYR A 43 -5.36 0.03 7.84
CA TYR A 43 -5.91 -0.79 8.92
C TYR A 43 -7.18 -0.18 9.52
N ALA A 44 -7.23 1.15 9.68
CA ALA A 44 -8.37 1.83 10.27
C ALA A 44 -9.65 1.71 9.44
N VAL A 45 -9.54 1.82 8.11
CA VAL A 45 -10.68 1.59 7.21
C VAL A 45 -11.22 0.18 7.39
N LEU A 46 -10.34 -0.83 7.37
CA LEU A 46 -10.77 -2.22 7.52
C LEU A 46 -11.34 -2.49 8.92
N ALA A 47 -10.72 -1.98 9.99
CA ALA A 47 -11.18 -2.14 11.37
C ALA A 47 -12.56 -1.50 11.61
N GLY A 48 -12.85 -0.38 10.93
CA GLY A 48 -14.15 0.28 11.01
C GLY A 48 -15.26 -0.50 10.31
N GLU A 49 -14.92 -1.14 9.19
CA GLU A 49 -15.90 -1.88 8.38
C GLU A 49 -16.09 -3.33 8.85
N TYR A 50 -15.04 -3.99 9.35
CA TYR A 50 -14.92 -5.45 9.50
C TYR A 50 -16.15 -6.14 10.10
N VAL A 51 -16.62 -5.68 11.26
CA VAL A 51 -17.74 -6.32 12.00
C VAL A 51 -19.05 -6.28 11.22
N THR A 52 -19.20 -5.32 10.31
CA THR A 52 -20.41 -5.11 9.51
C THR A 52 -20.32 -5.72 8.10
N LEU A 53 -19.21 -6.41 7.80
CA LEU A 53 -18.99 -7.10 6.53
C LEU A 53 -19.69 -8.46 6.49
N PRO A 54 -20.05 -8.95 5.28
CA PRO A 54 -20.50 -10.33 5.11
C PRO A 54 -19.43 -11.34 5.59
N PRO A 55 -19.84 -12.52 6.06
CA PRO A 55 -18.90 -13.54 6.58
C PRO A 55 -17.80 -13.95 5.58
N ALA A 56 -18.11 -13.93 4.27
CA ALA A 56 -17.13 -14.25 3.23
C ALA A 56 -15.98 -13.23 3.18
N LEU A 57 -16.28 -11.93 3.31
CA LEU A 57 -15.26 -10.88 3.31
C LEU A 57 -14.50 -10.83 4.64
N GLN A 58 -15.18 -11.08 5.76
CA GLN A 58 -14.51 -11.26 7.06
C GLN A 58 -13.48 -12.39 6.99
N ALA A 59 -13.86 -13.53 6.40
CA ALA A 59 -12.95 -14.66 6.20
C ALA A 59 -11.78 -14.31 5.28
N ALA A 60 -12.00 -13.57 4.19
CA ALA A 60 -10.94 -13.13 3.29
C ALA A 60 -9.92 -12.21 3.98
N ILE A 61 -10.40 -11.23 4.77
CA ILE A 61 -9.53 -10.34 5.56
C ILE A 61 -8.77 -11.15 6.62
N ARG A 62 -9.43 -12.09 7.30
CA ARG A 62 -8.79 -12.98 8.27
C ARG A 62 -7.69 -13.83 7.64
N ASP A 63 -7.93 -14.42 6.47
CA ASP A 63 -6.95 -15.24 5.76
C ASP A 63 -5.73 -14.40 5.34
N ARG A 64 -5.94 -13.17 4.86
CA ARG A 64 -4.87 -12.22 4.57
C ARG A 64 -4.06 -11.85 5.82
N LEU A 65 -4.72 -11.77 6.98
CA LEU A 65 -4.11 -11.46 8.28
C LEU A 65 -3.40 -12.63 8.97
N GLN A 66 -3.54 -13.89 8.49
CA GLN A 66 -2.88 -15.04 9.13
C GLN A 66 -1.35 -14.90 9.23
N LYS A 67 -0.73 -14.12 8.32
CA LYS A 67 0.70 -13.79 8.36
C LYS A 67 1.09 -12.74 9.41
N GLY A 68 0.13 -12.20 10.16
CA GLY A 68 0.34 -11.21 11.23
C GLY A 68 0.33 -9.74 10.77
N TYR A 69 0.18 -9.47 9.47
CA TYR A 69 0.11 -8.13 8.90
C TYR A 69 -0.66 -8.12 7.57
N LEU A 70 -1.08 -6.95 7.12
CA LEU A 70 -1.61 -6.69 5.78
C LEU A 70 -0.60 -5.88 4.99
N SER A 71 -0.42 -6.20 3.71
CA SER A 71 0.29 -5.31 2.78
C SER A 71 -0.64 -4.21 2.27
N ASN A 72 -0.09 -3.15 1.70
CA ASN A 72 -0.88 -2.13 1.01
C ASN A 72 -1.78 -2.78 -0.05
N GLN A 73 -1.28 -3.76 -0.81
CA GLN A 73 -2.09 -4.51 -1.79
C GLN A 73 -3.26 -5.25 -1.14
N ASP A 74 -3.03 -5.95 -0.03
CA ASP A 74 -4.10 -6.67 0.67
C ASP A 74 -5.22 -5.73 1.14
N VAL A 75 -4.85 -4.53 1.59
CA VAL A 75 -5.82 -3.48 1.95
C VAL A 75 -6.56 -2.99 0.72
N TRP A 76 -5.87 -2.69 -0.38
CA TRP A 76 -6.50 -2.26 -1.62
C TRP A 76 -7.49 -3.29 -2.16
N ASP A 77 -7.11 -4.56 -2.17
CA ASP A 77 -7.98 -5.66 -2.61
C ASP A 77 -9.20 -5.79 -1.69
N SER A 78 -8.98 -5.75 -0.37
CA SER A 78 -10.08 -5.82 0.61
C SER A 78 -11.02 -4.62 0.51
N VAL A 79 -10.49 -3.41 0.38
CA VAL A 79 -11.30 -2.19 0.20
C VAL A 79 -12.07 -2.24 -1.11
N GLY A 80 -11.47 -2.75 -2.20
CA GLY A 80 -12.15 -2.97 -3.47
C GLY A 80 -13.34 -3.92 -3.35
N GLU A 81 -13.14 -5.07 -2.69
CA GLU A 81 -14.20 -6.04 -2.42
C GLU A 81 -15.35 -5.46 -1.57
N ILE A 82 -15.04 -4.59 -0.60
CA ILE A 82 -16.06 -3.90 0.19
C ILE A 82 -16.76 -2.82 -0.65
N ALA A 83 -16.01 -2.09 -1.48
CA ALA A 83 -16.52 -1.03 -2.35
C ALA A 83 -17.55 -1.55 -3.36
N ASP A 84 -17.40 -2.80 -3.82
CA ASP A 84 -18.37 -3.47 -4.69
C ASP A 84 -19.72 -3.72 -3.99
N LEU A 85 -19.75 -3.78 -2.66
CA LEU A 85 -20.98 -3.95 -1.87
C LEU A 85 -21.61 -2.63 -1.46
N ARG A 86 -20.78 -1.65 -1.06
CA ARG A 86 -21.23 -0.35 -0.57
C ARG A 86 -20.13 0.71 -0.67
N PRO A 87 -20.48 2.00 -0.68
CA PRO A 87 -19.49 3.07 -0.60
C PRO A 87 -18.64 2.94 0.67
N VAL A 88 -17.31 2.86 0.50
CA VAL A 88 -16.34 2.82 1.60
C VAL A 88 -15.73 4.20 1.80
N GLN A 89 -15.79 4.70 3.03
CA GLN A 89 -15.08 5.92 3.38
C GLN A 89 -13.61 5.63 3.66
N VAL A 90 -12.77 5.86 2.65
CA VAL A 90 -11.30 5.75 2.77
C VAL A 90 -10.64 7.03 3.26
N SER A 91 -11.33 8.17 3.18
CA SER A 91 -10.83 9.47 3.63
C SER A 91 -11.97 10.40 4.14
N PRO A 92 -11.81 11.04 5.31
CA PRO A 92 -10.80 10.72 6.32
C PRO A 92 -11.01 9.27 6.81
N ALA A 93 -9.91 8.54 7.00
CA ALA A 93 -9.98 7.22 7.61
C ALA A 93 -10.45 7.34 9.06
N PRO A 94 -11.10 6.30 9.62
CA PRO A 94 -11.45 6.28 11.04
C PRO A 94 -10.23 6.56 11.92
N ASP A 95 -10.40 7.41 12.94
CA ASP A 95 -9.30 7.76 13.84
C ASP A 95 -9.30 6.85 15.07
N TYR A 96 -8.25 6.04 15.20
CA TYR A 96 -8.00 5.20 16.37
C TYR A 96 -7.01 5.85 17.36
N GLY A 97 -6.68 7.12 17.15
CA GLY A 97 -5.68 7.85 17.94
C GLY A 97 -4.26 7.40 17.62
N ASP A 98 -4.03 7.00 16.36
CA ASP A 98 -2.71 6.67 15.82
C ASP A 98 -2.01 7.93 15.35
N ALA A 99 -0.76 8.12 15.77
CA ALA A 99 0.06 9.20 15.24
C ALA A 99 0.34 8.94 13.76
N ARG A 100 0.28 9.99 12.94
CA ARG A 100 0.65 9.87 11.53
C ARG A 100 2.15 9.61 11.42
N GLU A 101 2.52 8.43 10.95
CA GLU A 101 3.90 8.06 10.67
C GLU A 101 4.49 8.99 9.58
N PRO A 102 5.62 9.67 9.83
CA PRO A 102 6.33 10.43 8.81
C PRO A 102 6.82 9.51 7.69
N TYR A 103 6.84 10.00 6.45
CA TYR A 103 7.23 9.20 5.28
C TYR A 103 8.65 8.60 5.39
N ASN A 104 9.59 9.34 5.98
CA ASN A 104 10.95 8.85 6.20
C ASN A 104 10.99 7.66 7.17
N ASP A 105 10.20 7.72 8.25
CA ASP A 105 10.17 6.67 9.26
C ASP A 105 9.48 5.42 8.68
N PHE A 106 8.38 5.61 7.94
CA PHE A 106 7.74 4.55 7.15
C PHE A 106 8.73 3.85 6.20
N LEU A 107 9.55 4.62 5.47
CA LEU A 107 10.55 4.06 4.55
C LEU A 107 11.59 3.23 5.29
N TRP A 108 12.20 3.77 6.36
CA TRP A 108 13.23 3.06 7.11
C TRP A 108 12.68 1.82 7.82
N ARG A 109 11.48 1.92 8.41
CA ARG A 109 10.76 0.80 9.00
C ARG A 109 10.51 -0.30 7.97
N SER A 110 10.00 0.07 6.80
CA SER A 110 9.73 -0.86 5.70
C SER A 110 11.02 -1.53 5.17
N ILE A 111 12.13 -0.79 5.10
CA ILE A 111 13.44 -1.33 4.68
C ILE A 111 13.98 -2.31 5.73
N ARG A 112 13.80 -2.03 7.02
CA ARG A 112 14.24 -2.91 8.12
C ARG A 112 13.32 -4.11 8.34
N GLY A 113 12.14 -4.13 7.72
CA GLY A 113 11.13 -5.16 7.94
C GLY A 113 10.49 -5.09 9.33
N GLU A 114 10.51 -3.90 9.94
CA GLU A 114 9.92 -3.67 11.25
C GLU A 114 8.38 -3.59 11.13
N PRO A 115 7.62 -4.29 11.99
CA PRO A 115 6.17 -4.25 11.94
C PRO A 115 5.65 -2.85 12.29
N LEU A 116 4.52 -2.48 11.70
CA LEU A 116 3.81 -1.27 12.09
C LEU A 116 3.19 -1.48 13.49
N GLU A 117 3.47 -0.55 14.39
CA GLU A 117 2.75 -0.38 15.65
C GLU A 117 1.58 0.60 15.42
N SER A 118 0.35 0.11 15.52
CA SER A 118 -0.86 0.91 15.28
C SER A 118 -2.04 0.32 16.04
N LYS A 119 -2.79 1.17 16.73
CA LYS A 119 -4.04 0.81 17.43
C LYS A 119 -5.10 0.33 16.45
N ALA A 120 -5.17 0.90 15.25
CA ALA A 120 -6.07 0.43 14.21
C ALA A 120 -5.74 -1.00 13.80
N LYS A 121 -4.45 -1.34 13.65
CA LYS A 121 -4.00 -2.71 13.39
C LYS A 121 -4.37 -3.65 14.54
N ASP A 122 -4.06 -3.27 15.77
CA ASP A 122 -4.37 -4.08 16.95
C ASP A 122 -5.88 -4.32 17.09
N THR A 123 -6.68 -3.29 16.79
CA THR A 123 -8.14 -3.40 16.81
C THR A 123 -8.63 -4.39 15.75
N LEU A 124 -8.13 -4.29 14.51
CA LEU A 124 -8.50 -5.23 13.46
C LEU A 124 -8.12 -6.67 13.85
N ILE A 125 -6.91 -6.87 14.37
CA ILE A 125 -6.45 -8.19 14.83
C ILE A 125 -7.37 -8.73 15.93
N SER A 126 -7.76 -7.89 16.90
CA SER A 126 -8.67 -8.30 17.99
C SER A 126 -10.08 -8.65 17.52
N GLN A 127 -10.55 -8.06 16.41
CA GLN A 127 -11.85 -8.37 15.83
C GLN A 127 -11.83 -9.68 15.03
N VAL A 128 -10.65 -10.07 14.54
CA VAL A 128 -10.45 -11.21 13.64
C VAL A 128 -10.18 -12.52 14.40
N GLN A 129 -9.61 -12.43 15.60
CA GLN A 129 -9.36 -13.54 16.53
C GLN A 129 -10.63 -14.02 17.23
#